data_AF-A0A9P6F987-F1
#
_entry.id   AF-A0A9P6F987-F1
#
_cell.length_a   1.000
_cell.length_b   1.000
_cell.length_c   1.000
_cell.angle_alpha   90.00
_cell.angle_beta   90.00
_cell.angle_gamma   90.00
#
_symmetry.space_group_name_H-M   'P 1'
#
loop_
_entity.id
_entity.type
_entity.pdbx_description
1 polymer ?
#
loop_
_entity_poly.entity_id
_entity_poly.type
_entity_poly.pdbx_seq_one_letter_code
_entity_poly.pdbx_strand_id
1 'polypeptide(L)'
;MDTIAPLLQLDQQCSLLVHKQSLEIESVLNQLYDTLDTFKKTVQAMVALERQIESTIQRIDTSKLLETIHIPFSSSSSLSLSSSPQTPHQSSSTAAAIAPPKGLTRAKFSSGPSLLETAEISPLEVLDWVSRIRAMYGQELSLKESQIHPGMVALERFESLQDLQRSWGLQRRIDFGLEQEIVERIKAYKRVREFSSRK
;
A
#
# COMPACT_ATOMS: atom_id res chain seq x y z
N MET A 1 -16.69 66.49 28.43
CA MET A 1 -15.48 66.01 27.71
C MET A 1 -15.43 64.51 27.95
N ASP A 2 -16.34 63.75 27.34
CA ASP A 2 -16.66 62.37 27.78
C ASP A 2 -16.47 61.32 26.68
N THR A 3 -15.85 61.71 25.56
CA THR A 3 -15.71 60.87 24.36
C THR A 3 -14.52 59.91 24.41
N ILE A 4 -13.68 59.96 25.45
CA ILE A 4 -12.44 59.16 25.54
C ILE A 4 -12.71 57.78 26.15
N ALA A 5 -13.65 57.67 27.10
CA ALA A 5 -13.98 56.40 27.75
C ALA A 5 -14.52 55.31 26.79
N PRO A 6 -15.38 55.62 25.80
CA PRO A 6 -15.87 54.62 24.84
C PRO A 6 -14.78 54.07 23.91
N LEU A 7 -13.78 54.88 23.56
CA LEU A 7 -12.68 54.46 22.66
C LEU A 7 -11.73 53.48 23.33
N LEU A 8 -11.38 53.70 24.60
CA LEU A 8 -10.55 52.78 25.38
C LEU A 8 -11.26 51.43 25.61
N GLN A 9 -12.58 51.47 25.80
CA GLN A 9 -13.38 50.26 25.95
C GLN A 9 -13.44 49.43 24.65
N LEU A 10 -13.53 50.11 23.49
CA LEU A 10 -13.51 49.45 22.18
C LEU A 10 -12.15 48.79 21.89
N ASP A 11 -11.05 49.47 22.19
CA ASP A 11 -9.70 48.93 22.01
C ASP A 11 -9.46 47.67 22.88
N GLN A 12 -9.92 47.71 24.13
CA GLN A 12 -9.85 46.57 25.03
C GLN A 12 -10.69 45.38 24.53
N GLN A 13 -11.88 45.63 23.97
CA GLN A 13 -12.71 44.59 23.37
C GLN A 13 -12.07 43.99 22.11
N CYS A 14 -11.46 44.80 21.26
CA CYS A 14 -10.72 44.33 20.09
C CYS A 14 -9.52 43.47 20.50
N SER A 15 -8.74 43.89 21.50
CA SER A 15 -7.60 43.13 22.01
C SER A 15 -8.02 41.75 22.54
N LEU A 16 -9.12 41.69 23.31
CA LEU A 16 -9.69 40.44 23.80
C LEU A 16 -10.17 39.53 22.66
N LEU A 17 -10.78 40.09 21.62
CA LEU A 17 -11.23 39.32 20.46
C LEU A 17 -10.04 38.72 19.72
N VAL A 18 -9.00 39.51 19.45
CA VAL A 18 -7.77 39.05 18.79
C VAL A 18 -7.13 37.95 19.62
N HIS A 19 -6.99 38.15 20.94
CA HIS A 19 -6.39 37.14 21.82
C HIS A 19 -7.20 35.82 21.81
N LYS A 20 -8.53 35.90 21.90
CA LYS A 20 -9.40 34.72 21.81
C LYS A 20 -9.22 33.99 20.48
N GLN A 21 -9.21 34.73 19.37
CA GLN A 21 -8.99 34.15 18.04
C GLN A 21 -7.61 33.52 17.92
N SER A 22 -6.56 34.13 18.48
CA SER A 22 -5.21 33.56 18.51
C SER A 22 -5.20 32.21 19.26
N LEU A 23 -5.85 32.14 20.43
CA LEU A 23 -5.93 30.89 21.21
C LEU A 23 -6.70 29.79 20.45
N GLU A 24 -7.79 30.13 19.77
CA GLU A 24 -8.54 29.18 18.94
C GLU A 24 -7.69 28.66 17.77
N ILE A 25 -6.93 29.54 17.10
CA ILE A 25 -6.01 29.17 16.03
C ILE A 25 -4.91 28.24 16.56
N GLU A 26 -4.28 28.58 17.68
CA GLU A 26 -3.27 27.74 18.33
C GLU A 26 -3.82 26.35 18.67
N SER A 27 -5.04 26.29 19.21
CA SER A 27 -5.72 25.03 19.52
C SER A 27 -5.91 24.17 18.26
N VAL A 28 -6.36 24.75 17.16
CA VAL A 28 -6.56 24.04 15.89
C VAL A 28 -5.23 23.55 15.32
N LEU A 29 -4.18 24.37 15.39
CA LEU A 29 -2.84 24.00 14.93
C LEU A 29 -2.29 22.81 15.74
N ASN A 30 -2.43 22.84 17.06
CA ASN A 30 -2.00 21.74 17.92
C ASN A 30 -2.73 20.43 17.56
N GLN A 31 -4.05 20.48 17.39
CA GLN A 31 -4.83 19.32 16.97
C GLN A 31 -4.40 18.78 15.60
N LEU A 32 -4.03 19.67 14.69
CA LEU A 32 -3.54 19.32 13.36
C LEU A 32 -2.18 18.61 13.43
N TYR A 33 -1.26 19.12 14.27
CA TYR A 33 0.03 18.47 14.52
C TYR A 33 -0.13 17.09 15.16
N ASP A 34 -1.03 16.95 16.15
CA ASP A 34 -1.32 15.65 16.78
C ASP A 34 -1.88 14.63 15.78
N THR A 35 -2.76 15.09 14.89
CA THR A 35 -3.33 14.25 13.83
C THR A 35 -2.25 13.82 12.83
N LEU A 36 -1.37 14.74 12.42
CA LEU A 36 -0.23 14.43 11.56
C LEU A 36 0.72 13.43 12.22
N ASP A 37 1.01 13.59 13.50
CA ASP A 37 1.88 12.67 14.24
C ASP A 37 1.28 11.25 14.31
N THR A 38 -0.03 11.16 14.54
CA THR A 38 -0.76 9.88 14.50
C THR A 38 -0.67 9.24 13.11
N PHE A 39 -0.81 10.04 12.05
CA PHE A 39 -0.67 9.56 10.69
C PHE A 39 0.76 9.07 10.41
N LYS A 40 1.78 9.84 10.82
CA LYS A 40 3.18 9.45 10.71
C LYS A 40 3.50 8.15 11.43
N LYS A 41 3.02 7.96 12.65
CA LYS A 41 3.13 6.70 13.41
C LYS A 41 2.52 5.52 12.65
N THR A 42 1.39 5.74 11.99
CA THR A 42 0.72 4.71 11.18
C THR A 42 1.58 4.28 9.99
N VAL A 43 2.16 5.24 9.26
CA VAL A 43 3.10 4.95 8.14
C VAL A 43 4.34 4.22 8.65
N GLN A 44 4.88 4.61 9.81
CA GLN A 44 6.01 3.92 10.43
C GLN A 44 5.68 2.48 10.84
N ALA A 45 4.47 2.23 11.34
CA ALA A 45 4.01 0.88 11.64
C ALA A 45 3.93 0.01 10.38
N MET A 46 3.49 0.57 9.24
CA MET A 46 3.49 -0.13 7.95
C MET A 46 4.92 -0.47 7.48
N VAL A 47 5.89 0.43 7.66
CA VAL A 47 7.32 0.15 7.39
C VAL A 47 7.84 -0.99 8.26
N ALA A 48 7.49 -1.00 9.54
CA ALA A 48 7.91 -2.07 10.45
C ALA A 48 7.31 -3.42 10.04
N LEU A 49 6.03 -3.43 9.64
CA LEU A 49 5.35 -4.62 9.13
C LEU A 49 5.98 -5.14 7.85
N GLU A 50 6.30 -4.26 6.89
CA GLU A 50 6.99 -4.60 5.64
C GLU A 50 8.31 -5.34 5.93
N ARG A 51 9.16 -4.77 6.80
CA ARG A 51 10.43 -5.38 7.22
C ARG A 51 10.24 -6.73 7.91
N GLN A 52 9.18 -6.88 8.71
CA GLN A 52 8.88 -8.14 9.39
C GLN A 52 8.48 -9.23 8.37
N ILE A 53 7.69 -8.87 7.35
CA ILE A 53 7.30 -9.80 6.28
C ILE A 53 8.52 -10.21 5.47
N GLU A 54 9.38 -9.26 5.05
CA GLU A 54 10.63 -9.56 4.34
C GLU A 54 11.52 -10.53 5.11
N SER A 55 11.72 -10.29 6.41
CA SER A 55 12.52 -11.18 7.27
C SER A 55 11.92 -12.59 7.34
N THR A 56 10.58 -12.69 7.37
CA THR A 56 9.88 -13.98 7.41
C THR A 56 10.06 -14.74 6.09
N ILE A 57 9.96 -14.06 4.95
CA ILE A 57 10.20 -14.65 3.62
C ILE A 57 11.62 -15.19 3.52
N GLN A 58 12.62 -14.39 3.91
CA GLN A 58 14.03 -14.81 3.87
C GLN A 58 14.29 -16.05 4.75
N ARG A 59 13.64 -16.16 5.91
CA ARG A 59 13.73 -17.37 6.76
C ARG A 59 13.13 -18.60 6.09
N ILE A 60 12.00 -18.45 5.40
CA ILE A 60 11.37 -19.57 4.68
C ILE A 60 12.28 -20.03 3.54
N ASP A 61 12.82 -19.11 2.74
CA ASP A 61 13.70 -19.48 1.62
C ASP A 61 15.01 -20.14 2.07
N THR A 62 15.62 -19.63 3.15
CA THR A 62 16.81 -20.26 3.76
C THR A 62 16.51 -21.62 4.37
N SER A 63 15.34 -21.81 4.99
CA SER A 63 14.94 -23.13 5.54
C SER A 63 14.78 -24.20 4.44
N LYS A 64 14.18 -23.84 3.29
CA LYS A 64 14.05 -24.75 2.13
C LYS A 64 15.40 -25.10 1.51
N LEU A 65 16.33 -24.15 1.48
CA LEU A 65 17.71 -24.39 1.02
C LEU A 65 18.48 -25.35 1.94
N LEU A 66 18.35 -25.21 3.26
CA LEU A 66 19.01 -26.10 4.22
C LEU A 66 18.43 -27.52 4.20
N GLU A 67 17.12 -27.66 3.98
CA GLU A 67 16.46 -28.96 3.81
C GLU A 67 16.95 -29.70 2.55
N THR A 68 17.33 -28.96 1.50
CA THR A 68 17.87 -29.51 0.25
C THR A 68 19.34 -29.97 0.38
N ILE A 69 20.07 -29.51 1.40
CA ILE A 69 21.49 -29.85 1.62
C ILE A 69 21.68 -31.15 2.43
N HIS A 70 20.61 -31.73 2.98
CA HIS A 70 20.65 -33.04 3.65
C HIS A 70 20.59 -34.23 2.68
N ILE A 71 21.32 -34.16 1.56
CA ILE A 71 21.61 -35.34 0.72
C ILE A 71 22.99 -35.87 1.13
N PRO A 72 23.11 -37.13 1.57
CA PRO A 72 24.38 -37.68 2.03
C PRO A 72 25.39 -37.70 0.87
N PHE A 73 26.60 -37.23 1.18
CA PHE A 73 27.80 -37.36 0.36
C PHE A 73 27.90 -38.77 -0.25
N SER A 74 27.61 -38.88 -1.54
CA SER A 74 28.14 -39.95 -2.38
C SER A 74 29.15 -39.30 -3.31
N SER A 75 30.40 -39.53 -2.96
CA SER A 75 31.59 -39.21 -3.75
C SER A 75 31.49 -39.75 -5.17
N SER A 76 32.30 -39.15 -6.04
CA SER A 76 32.66 -39.55 -7.41
C SER A 76 31.68 -39.19 -8.53
N SER A 77 32.02 -38.17 -9.32
CA SER A 77 32.79 -38.40 -10.56
C SER A 77 32.99 -37.11 -11.37
N SER A 78 34.14 -37.09 -12.01
CA SER A 78 34.79 -36.03 -12.79
C SER A 78 34.19 -35.76 -14.17
N LEU A 79 34.34 -34.50 -14.62
CA LEU A 79 34.60 -34.02 -15.99
C LEU A 79 33.59 -34.43 -17.09
N SER A 80 33.05 -33.50 -17.89
CA SER A 80 33.79 -32.94 -19.02
C SER A 80 33.07 -31.73 -19.64
N LEU A 81 33.87 -30.76 -20.06
CA LEU A 81 33.49 -29.70 -20.99
C LEU A 81 33.23 -30.28 -22.40
N SER A 82 32.25 -29.73 -23.12
CA SER A 82 32.35 -29.55 -24.57
C SER A 82 31.43 -28.42 -25.02
N SER A 83 31.96 -27.62 -25.93
CA SER A 83 31.52 -26.30 -26.35
C SER A 83 31.09 -26.29 -27.81
N SER A 84 29.92 -25.67 -28.10
CA SER A 84 29.55 -24.90 -29.32
C SER A 84 29.61 -25.58 -30.71
N PRO A 85 29.15 -24.96 -31.83
CA PRO A 85 28.17 -23.86 -32.05
C PRO A 85 27.20 -24.06 -33.27
N GLN A 86 26.38 -23.02 -33.54
CA GLN A 86 25.91 -22.50 -34.87
C GLN A 86 24.66 -23.07 -35.60
N THR A 87 23.62 -22.20 -35.62
CA THR A 87 22.71 -21.69 -36.70
C THR A 87 23.06 -21.98 -38.18
N PRO A 88 22.24 -21.59 -39.22
CA PRO A 88 20.78 -21.30 -39.36
C PRO A 88 20.14 -21.91 -40.64
N HIS A 89 18.81 -21.85 -40.83
CA HIS A 89 18.13 -21.78 -42.17
C HIS A 89 16.65 -21.40 -41.94
N GLN A 90 16.22 -20.16 -42.17
CA GLN A 90 15.59 -19.60 -43.39
C GLN A 90 14.34 -20.31 -43.97
N SER A 91 13.20 -19.64 -43.74
CA SER A 91 12.16 -19.24 -44.70
C SER A 91 11.29 -20.30 -45.42
N SER A 92 9.97 -20.27 -45.18
CA SER A 92 8.97 -19.68 -46.10
C SER A 92 7.53 -20.21 -45.88
N SER A 93 6.60 -19.26 -45.78
CA SER A 93 5.16 -19.20 -46.11
C SER A 93 4.39 -20.45 -46.55
N THR A 94 3.15 -20.64 -46.04
CA THR A 94 1.89 -20.27 -46.73
C THR A 94 0.60 -20.69 -45.97
N ALA A 95 -0.32 -19.72 -45.87
CA ALA A 95 -1.78 -19.76 -45.97
C ALA A 95 -2.64 -20.98 -45.52
N ALA A 96 -3.52 -20.67 -44.55
CA ALA A 96 -4.99 -20.77 -44.61
C ALA A 96 -5.72 -22.11 -44.89
N ALA A 97 -6.42 -22.55 -43.83
CA ALA A 97 -7.83 -22.97 -43.76
C ALA A 97 -8.36 -24.14 -44.63
N ILE A 98 -8.94 -25.16 -43.97
CA ILE A 98 -10.37 -25.54 -43.98
C ILE A 98 -10.57 -26.81 -43.12
N ALA A 99 -11.70 -26.84 -42.40
CA ALA A 99 -12.16 -27.73 -41.31
C ALA A 99 -12.58 -29.18 -41.73
N PRO A 100 -13.43 -29.91 -40.97
CA PRO A 100 -13.37 -30.49 -39.60
C PRO A 100 -13.43 -32.04 -39.63
N PRO A 101 -13.47 -32.76 -38.48
CA PRO A 101 -14.68 -33.57 -38.25
C PRO A 101 -15.13 -33.71 -36.77
N LYS A 102 -16.36 -34.19 -36.68
CA LYS A 102 -17.25 -34.34 -35.53
C LYS A 102 -16.83 -35.46 -34.56
N GLY A 103 -17.16 -35.24 -33.28
CA GLY A 103 -17.57 -36.29 -32.34
C GLY A 103 -16.61 -36.57 -31.20
N LEU A 104 -16.99 -36.22 -29.96
CA LEU A 104 -17.17 -37.16 -28.84
C LEU A 104 -17.64 -36.40 -27.57
N THR A 105 -18.83 -36.78 -27.10
CA THR A 105 -19.22 -37.03 -25.69
C THR A 105 -18.50 -36.32 -24.54
N ARG A 106 -19.27 -35.46 -23.84
CA ARG A 106 -19.50 -35.44 -22.38
C ARG A 106 -18.44 -36.08 -21.46
N ALA A 107 -17.66 -35.23 -20.79
CA ALA A 107 -17.28 -35.32 -19.37
C ALA A 107 -16.80 -33.92 -18.95
N LYS A 108 -17.65 -33.00 -18.46
CA LYS A 108 -18.08 -32.86 -17.06
C LYS A 108 -17.11 -33.43 -16.02
N PHE A 109 -15.91 -32.86 -15.94
CA PHE A 109 -15.33 -32.36 -14.70
C PHE A 109 -14.41 -31.18 -15.08
N SER A 110 -14.99 -29.98 -15.11
CA SER A 110 -14.19 -28.79 -14.87
C SER A 110 -13.68 -28.94 -13.44
N SER A 111 -12.44 -29.39 -13.29
CA SER A 111 -11.65 -29.01 -12.13
C SER A 111 -11.55 -27.50 -12.21
N GLY A 112 -12.53 -26.80 -11.62
CA GLY A 112 -12.28 -25.44 -11.17
C GLY A 112 -11.06 -25.48 -10.25
N PRO A 113 -10.22 -24.44 -10.24
CA PRO A 113 -9.14 -24.34 -9.28
C PRO A 113 -9.72 -24.62 -7.90
N SER A 114 -9.05 -25.50 -7.15
CA SER A 114 -9.49 -25.87 -5.81
C SER A 114 -9.74 -24.58 -5.03
N LEU A 115 -10.87 -24.46 -4.33
CA LEU A 115 -11.20 -23.29 -3.51
C LEU A 115 -10.08 -23.01 -2.47
N LEU A 116 -9.30 -24.05 -2.15
CA LEU A 116 -8.09 -24.02 -1.33
C LEU A 116 -6.88 -23.37 -2.04
N GLU A 117 -6.73 -23.62 -3.33
CA GLU A 117 -5.69 -23.02 -4.21
C GLU A 117 -6.04 -21.57 -4.59
N THR A 118 -7.33 -21.20 -4.51
CA THR A 118 -7.80 -19.82 -4.73
C THR A 118 -7.67 -18.94 -3.49
N ALA A 119 -7.37 -19.53 -2.32
CA ALA A 119 -7.36 -18.84 -1.04
C ALA A 119 -5.96 -18.66 -0.45
N GLU A 120 -4.91 -19.27 -1.01
CA GLU A 120 -3.58 -19.16 -0.43
C GLU A 120 -2.96 -17.81 -0.78
N ILE A 121 -3.05 -16.85 0.14
CA ILE A 121 -2.38 -15.55 0.01
C ILE A 121 -0.88 -15.78 0.18
N SER A 122 -0.13 -15.53 -0.89
CA SER A 122 1.33 -15.66 -0.87
C SER A 122 1.96 -14.60 0.04
N PRO A 123 2.99 -14.92 0.84
CA PRO A 123 3.74 -13.92 1.60
C PRO A 123 4.28 -12.77 0.73
N LEU A 124 4.62 -13.05 -0.53
CA LEU A 124 5.06 -12.04 -1.50
C LEU A 124 3.92 -11.10 -1.92
N GLU A 125 2.70 -11.63 -2.00
CA GLU A 125 1.50 -10.85 -2.30
C GLU A 125 1.16 -9.92 -1.12
N VAL A 126 1.25 -10.43 0.12
CA VAL A 126 1.09 -9.59 1.33
C VAL A 126 2.14 -8.47 1.37
N LEU A 127 3.40 -8.78 1.02
CA LEU A 127 4.45 -7.79 0.95
C LEU A 127 4.12 -6.68 -0.06
N ASP A 128 3.74 -7.04 -1.29
CA ASP A 128 3.34 -6.09 -2.33
C ASP A 128 2.16 -5.20 -1.88
N TRP A 129 1.14 -5.79 -1.24
CA TRP A 129 0.02 -5.02 -0.68
C TRP A 129 0.47 -4.02 0.38
N VAL A 130 1.28 -4.44 1.35
CA VAL A 130 1.78 -3.56 2.41
C VAL A 130 2.65 -2.45 1.84
N SER A 131 3.53 -2.75 0.88
CA SER A 131 4.38 -1.76 0.20
C SER A 131 3.55 -0.73 -0.56
N ARG A 132 2.50 -1.14 -1.27
CA ARG A 132 1.59 -0.23 -2.00
C ARG A 132 0.81 0.67 -1.06
N ILE A 133 0.21 0.11 -0.02
CA ILE A 133 -0.52 0.88 1.00
C ILE A 133 0.43 1.89 1.66
N ARG A 134 1.62 1.46 2.10
CA ARG A 134 2.64 2.35 2.64
C ARG A 134 2.98 3.48 1.68
N ALA A 135 3.17 3.19 0.40
CA ALA A 135 3.53 4.20 -0.60
C ALA A 135 2.42 5.26 -0.75
N MET A 136 1.16 4.85 -0.86
CA MET A 136 0.02 5.76 -0.98
C MET A 136 -0.11 6.69 0.24
N TYR A 137 -0.11 6.09 1.43
CA TYR A 137 -0.21 6.84 2.69
C TYR A 137 1.04 7.72 2.93
N GLY A 138 2.24 7.26 2.56
CA GLY A 138 3.47 8.05 2.66
C GLY A 138 3.49 9.27 1.74
N GLN A 139 2.96 9.14 0.51
CA GLN A 139 2.83 10.27 -0.41
C GLN A 139 1.79 11.29 0.09
N GLU A 140 0.66 10.82 0.62
CA GLU A 140 -0.36 11.67 1.22
C GLU A 140 0.18 12.43 2.45
N LEU A 141 0.92 11.75 3.31
CA LEU A 141 1.57 12.36 4.47
C LEU A 141 2.57 13.45 4.04
N SER A 142 3.45 13.13 3.09
CA SER A 142 4.47 14.09 2.59
C SER A 142 3.82 15.35 2.01
N LEU A 143 2.70 15.21 1.30
CA LEU A 143 1.94 16.35 0.79
C LEU A 143 1.38 17.20 1.94
N LYS A 144 0.77 16.57 2.95
CA LYS A 144 0.16 17.28 4.08
C LYS A 144 1.20 17.97 4.96
N GLU A 145 2.35 17.33 5.22
CA GLU A 145 3.48 17.95 5.92
C GLU A 145 4.00 19.18 5.15
N SER A 146 4.10 19.11 3.82
CA SER A 146 4.50 20.26 2.99
C SER A 146 3.53 21.44 3.05
N GLN A 147 2.27 21.21 3.48
CA GLN A 147 1.21 22.22 3.57
C GLN A 147 1.12 22.89 4.95
N ILE A 148 1.74 22.32 5.98
CA ILE A 148 1.71 22.82 7.37
C ILE A 148 3.09 23.33 7.83
N HIS A 149 4.10 23.27 6.96
CA HIS A 149 5.45 23.65 7.33
C HIS A 149 5.47 25.13 7.80
N PRO A 150 6.08 25.45 8.96
CA PRO A 150 6.10 26.80 9.55
C PRO A 150 6.63 27.95 8.67
N GLY A 151 7.11 27.66 7.45
CA GLY A 151 7.46 28.66 6.44
C GLY A 151 6.33 29.05 5.48
N MET A 152 5.10 28.53 5.64
CA MET A 152 3.94 28.92 4.84
C MET A 152 3.10 29.96 5.60
N VAL A 153 2.94 31.24 5.26
CA VAL A 153 3.30 32.13 4.12
C VAL A 153 2.92 31.65 2.70
N ALA A 154 2.47 30.41 2.52
CA ALA A 154 1.85 29.98 1.25
C ALA A 154 0.32 29.95 1.35
N LEU A 155 -0.24 30.98 1.99
CA LEU A 155 -1.61 31.42 1.69
C LEU A 155 -1.77 31.76 0.19
N GLU A 156 -0.67 31.90 -0.56
CA GLU A 156 -0.69 32.11 -2.01
C GLU A 156 -1.21 30.89 -2.80
N ARG A 157 -1.15 29.66 -2.25
CA ARG A 157 -1.61 28.44 -2.95
C ARG A 157 -3.05 28.04 -2.64
N PHE A 158 -3.59 28.51 -1.52
CA PHE A 158 -4.96 28.26 -1.12
C PHE A 158 -5.63 29.61 -0.89
N GLU A 159 -6.58 29.96 -1.77
CA GLU A 159 -7.33 31.22 -1.66
C GLU A 159 -8.05 31.34 -0.30
N SER A 160 -8.36 30.20 0.34
CA SER A 160 -8.93 30.15 1.68
C SER A 160 -8.58 28.89 2.48
N LEU A 161 -8.73 28.97 3.81
CA LEU A 161 -8.72 27.80 4.70
C LEU A 161 -9.76 26.73 4.32
N GLN A 162 -10.88 27.13 3.70
CA GLN A 162 -11.88 26.18 3.22
C GLN A 162 -11.37 25.35 2.04
N ASP A 163 -10.53 25.93 1.18
CA ASP A 163 -9.92 25.19 0.07
C ASP A 163 -8.89 24.18 0.57
N LEU A 164 -8.14 24.55 1.62
CA LEU A 164 -7.25 23.62 2.32
C LEU A 164 -8.04 22.47 2.95
N GLN A 165 -9.13 22.78 3.68
CA GLN A 165 -10.00 21.76 4.28
C GLN A 165 -10.60 20.84 3.22
N ARG A 166 -11.12 21.38 2.11
CA ARG A 166 -11.64 20.59 0.99
C ARG A 166 -10.55 19.70 0.38
N SER A 167 -9.35 20.25 0.15
CA SER A 167 -8.21 19.51 -0.38
C SER A 167 -7.83 18.33 0.53
N TRP A 168 -7.77 18.57 1.84
CA TRP A 168 -7.43 17.58 2.85
C TRP A 168 -8.44 16.43 2.95
N GLY A 169 -9.73 16.72 2.74
CA GLY A 169 -10.80 15.73 2.75
C GLY A 169 -10.85 14.83 1.52
N LEU A 170 -10.24 15.23 0.40
CA LEU A 170 -10.28 14.44 -0.84
C LEU A 170 -9.31 13.25 -0.86
N GLN A 171 -8.25 13.28 -0.04
CA GLN A 171 -7.25 12.20 0.09
C GLN A 171 -6.83 11.57 -1.25
N ARG A 172 -6.56 12.41 -2.26
CA ARG A 172 -6.48 11.99 -3.68
C ARG A 172 -5.42 10.93 -3.98
N ARG A 173 -4.45 10.74 -3.09
CA ARG A 173 -3.35 9.77 -3.26
C ARG A 173 -3.65 8.41 -2.64
N ILE A 174 -4.77 8.28 -1.94
CA ILE A 174 -5.22 7.03 -1.33
C ILE A 174 -6.21 6.36 -2.28
N ASP A 175 -5.85 5.16 -2.75
CA ASP A 175 -6.77 4.28 -3.43
C ASP A 175 -7.54 3.43 -2.41
N PHE A 176 -8.71 3.92 -2.01
CA PHE A 176 -9.61 3.20 -1.12
C PHE A 176 -10.19 1.93 -1.74
N GLY A 177 -10.22 1.84 -3.08
CA GLY A 177 -10.64 0.63 -3.79
C GLY A 177 -9.66 -0.51 -3.54
N LEU A 178 -8.37 -0.23 -3.70
CA LEU A 178 -7.31 -1.18 -3.38
C LEU A 178 -7.32 -1.59 -1.90
N GLU A 179 -7.48 -0.63 -0.98
CA GLU A 179 -7.56 -0.94 0.46
C GLU A 179 -8.74 -1.87 0.77
N GLN A 180 -9.92 -1.59 0.22
CA GLN A 180 -11.10 -2.41 0.38
C GLN A 180 -10.91 -3.81 -0.20
N GLU A 181 -10.31 -3.93 -1.38
CA GLU A 181 -10.01 -5.20 -2.02
C GLU A 181 -9.10 -6.07 -1.13
N ILE A 182 -8.01 -5.49 -0.59
CA ILE A 182 -7.09 -6.18 0.31
C ILE A 182 -7.83 -6.65 1.57
N VAL A 183 -8.67 -5.80 2.17
CA VAL A 183 -9.47 -6.14 3.34
C VAL A 183 -10.42 -7.31 3.05
N GLU A 184 -11.07 -7.32 1.88
CA GLU A 184 -11.97 -8.39 1.47
C GLU A 184 -11.22 -9.71 1.25
N ARG A 185 -10.04 -9.66 0.64
CA ARG A 185 -9.17 -10.83 0.45
C ARG A 185 -8.70 -11.40 1.79
N ILE A 186 -8.28 -10.56 2.74
CA ILE A 186 -7.93 -10.99 4.10
C ILE A 186 -9.14 -11.63 4.80
N LYS A 187 -10.34 -11.05 4.67
CA LYS A 187 -11.57 -11.63 5.23
C LYS A 187 -11.92 -12.97 4.61
N ALA A 188 -11.75 -13.13 3.30
CA ALA A 188 -11.96 -14.41 2.61
C ALA A 188 -10.97 -15.47 3.11
N TYR A 189 -9.68 -15.11 3.21
CA TYR A 189 -8.64 -15.98 3.74
C TYR A 189 -8.94 -16.48 5.17
N LYS A 190 -9.30 -15.56 6.07
CA LYS A 190 -9.65 -15.91 7.46
C LYS A 190 -10.78 -16.92 7.52
N ARG A 191 -11.85 -16.70 6.73
CA ARG A 191 -12.97 -17.65 6.63
C ARG A 191 -12.51 -19.02 6.16
N VAL A 192 -11.74 -19.10 5.07
CA VAL A 192 -11.24 -20.38 4.55
C VAL A 192 -10.38 -21.10 5.59
N ARG A 193 -9.48 -20.40 6.28
CA ARG A 193 -8.64 -20.97 7.35
C ARG A 193 -9.48 -21.49 8.53
N GLU A 194 -10.51 -20.77 8.95
CA GLU A 194 -11.44 -21.21 10.01
C GLU A 194 -12.22 -22.46 9.61
N PHE A 195 -12.62 -22.60 8.34
CA PHE A 195 -13.28 -23.82 7.86
C PHE A 195 -12.31 -25.01 7.79
N SER A 196 -11.08 -24.79 7.36
CA SER A 196 -10.06 -25.85 7.27
C SER A 196 -9.60 -26.37 8.64
N SER A 197 -9.66 -25.55 9.69
CA SER A 197 -9.26 -25.93 11.06
C SER A 197 -10.34 -26.67 11.86
N ARG A 198 -11.57 -26.80 11.33
CA ARG A 198 -12.69 -27.51 11.98
C ARG A 198 -12.87 -28.95 11.52
N LYS A 199 -11.99 -29.44 10.63
CA LYS A 199 -11.93 -30.85 10.21
C LYS A 199 -10.81 -31.57 10.95
#